data_AF-A0A9C8H783-F1
#
_entry.id   AF-A0A9C8H783-F1
#
_cell.length_a   1.000
_cell.length_b   1.000
_cell.length_c   1.000
_cell.angle_alpha   90.00
_cell.angle_beta   90.00
_cell.angle_gamma   90.00
#
_symmetry.space_group_name_H-M   'P 1'
#
loop_
_entity.id
_entity.type
_entity.pdbx_description
1 polymer ?
#
loop_
_entity_poly.entity_id
_entity_poly.type
_entity_poly.pdbx_seq_one_letter_code
_entity_poly.pdbx_strand_id
1 'polypeptide(L)'
;MASKAEILAQAERLHAFFRNAGAEPVQAAILQPADALLDLYGEDIRARAYVTADAARGEQMLRPDFTVPVVQMHMQAGGDPARYTYCGEVFRRQERDPDRPNEYIQVGYELFGGENPAEADAEVFALFSEVLSPLGLRAATGDIGLLLAAIGGLSTTPERKAALRRHVWRPRRFRALLDRFGGRAPALEARKRLLAEVEARGVAAVLDAAGPEIGLRSRADVAARLETLVQDAAEPPIAAAEVELLDDMLSIRETCPNALAHLRDIAVDLPAIAPALDLLEARLEALAGQGIDVDMLDFEASYGRTTMEYYDGFVFGFYAETRPDLPPVASGGRYDALTRILGQGRAVPAAGGVIRPELVLALTREGGQ
;
A
#
# COMPACT_ATOMS: atom_id res chain seq x y z
N MET A 1 -7.51 -16.23 26.71
CA MET A 1 -6.81 -15.05 26.13
C MET A 1 -5.47 -14.88 26.84
N ALA A 2 -4.42 -14.49 26.11
CA ALA A 2 -3.15 -14.15 26.73
C ALA A 2 -3.28 -12.87 27.56
N SER A 3 -2.56 -12.81 28.68
CA SER A 3 -2.47 -11.60 29.49
C SER A 3 -1.61 -10.53 28.79
N LYS A 4 -1.86 -9.25 29.09
CA LYS A 4 -1.06 -8.13 28.57
C LYS A 4 0.44 -8.29 28.89
N ALA A 5 0.78 -8.87 30.05
CA ALA A 5 2.16 -9.14 30.43
C ALA A 5 2.84 -10.19 29.51
N GLU A 6 2.13 -11.26 29.15
CA GLU A 6 2.67 -12.28 28.24
C GLU A 6 2.83 -11.73 26.81
N ILE A 7 1.90 -10.90 26.36
CA ILE A 7 1.98 -10.22 25.06
C ILE A 7 3.20 -9.29 25.04
N LEU A 8 3.42 -8.50 26.10
CA LEU A 8 4.59 -7.63 26.21
C LEU A 8 5.92 -8.40 26.24
N ALA A 9 5.96 -9.54 26.93
CA ALA A 9 7.14 -10.41 26.94
C ALA A 9 7.43 -10.97 25.53
N GLN A 10 6.39 -11.40 24.81
CA GLN A 10 6.50 -11.85 23.43
C GLN A 10 6.92 -10.70 22.49
N ALA A 11 6.44 -9.48 22.73
CA ALA A 11 6.83 -8.30 21.99
C ALA A 11 8.32 -7.97 22.20
N GLU A 12 8.80 -8.01 23.45
CA GLU A 12 10.21 -7.76 23.76
C GLU A 12 11.14 -8.83 23.14
N ARG A 13 10.70 -10.09 23.07
CA ARG A 13 11.45 -11.14 22.36
C ARG A 13 11.64 -10.80 20.88
N LEU A 14 10.57 -10.38 20.20
CA LEU A 14 10.60 -10.00 18.78
C LEU A 14 11.44 -8.73 18.57
N HIS A 15 11.31 -7.76 19.47
CA HIS A 15 12.08 -6.53 19.44
C HIS A 15 13.59 -6.80 19.63
N ALA A 16 13.96 -7.66 20.57
CA ALA A 16 15.34 -8.08 20.79
C ALA A 16 15.93 -8.81 19.57
N PHE A 17 15.13 -9.62 18.85
CA PHE A 17 15.56 -10.25 17.61
C PHE A 17 16.01 -9.21 16.57
N PHE A 18 15.19 -8.19 16.29
CA PHE A 18 15.54 -7.14 15.34
C PHE A 18 16.73 -6.29 15.78
N ARG A 19 16.88 -6.04 17.09
CA ARG A 19 18.08 -5.37 17.64
C ARG A 19 19.35 -6.18 17.40
N ASN A 20 19.29 -7.50 17.57
CA ASN A 20 20.40 -8.40 17.31
C ASN A 20 20.74 -8.47 15.81
N ALA A 21 19.76 -8.24 14.94
CA ALA A 21 19.95 -8.05 13.50
C ALA A 21 20.51 -6.66 13.12
N GLY A 22 20.85 -5.81 14.09
CA GLY A 22 21.49 -4.51 13.87
C GLY A 22 20.54 -3.32 13.75
N ALA A 23 19.25 -3.50 14.04
CA ALA A 23 18.30 -2.38 14.06
C ALA A 23 18.42 -1.54 15.34
N GLU A 24 18.41 -0.22 15.18
CA GLU A 24 18.39 0.72 16.28
C GLU A 24 16.96 0.89 16.84
N PRO A 25 16.76 0.79 18.17
CA PRO A 25 15.46 1.02 18.78
C PRO A 25 15.02 2.48 18.63
N VAL A 26 13.81 2.69 18.13
CA VAL A 26 13.18 4.01 18.01
C VAL A 26 11.80 4.01 18.66
N GLN A 27 11.32 5.20 19.00
CA GLN A 27 9.96 5.40 19.50
C GLN A 27 9.26 6.47 18.69
N ALA A 28 7.96 6.26 18.46
CA ALA A 28 7.04 7.30 18.02
C ALA A 28 6.18 7.73 19.22
N ALA A 29 5.72 8.99 19.23
CA ALA A 29 4.68 9.40 20.18
C ALA A 29 3.36 8.66 19.88
N ILE A 30 2.53 8.42 20.89
CA ILE A 30 1.19 7.84 20.67
C ILE A 30 0.28 8.85 19.98
N LEU A 31 0.31 10.10 20.46
CA LEU A 31 -0.46 11.19 19.88
C LEU A 31 0.33 11.81 18.72
N GLN A 32 -0.30 11.88 17.55
CA GLN A 32 0.28 12.34 16.28
C GLN A 32 -0.57 13.48 15.69
N PRO A 33 0.03 14.42 14.94
CA PRO A 33 -0.73 15.44 14.21
C PRO A 33 -1.56 14.77 13.10
N ALA A 34 -2.89 14.92 13.16
CA ALA A 34 -3.78 14.25 12.22
C ALA A 34 -3.71 14.90 10.84
N ASP A 35 -3.74 16.22 10.78
CA ASP A 35 -3.66 17.02 9.55
C ASP A 35 -2.43 16.69 8.69
N ALA A 36 -1.29 16.42 9.32
CA ALA A 36 -0.04 16.14 8.63
C ALA A 36 0.08 14.70 8.11
N LEU A 37 -0.50 13.73 8.82
CA LEU A 37 -0.18 12.32 8.59
C LEU A 37 -1.38 11.47 8.15
N LEU A 38 -2.61 11.85 8.50
CA LEU A 38 -3.79 11.01 8.30
C LEU A 38 -4.04 10.65 6.83
N ASP A 39 -3.73 11.57 5.91
CA ASP A 39 -3.88 11.36 4.47
C ASP A 39 -2.85 10.37 3.89
N LEU A 40 -1.78 10.04 4.63
CA LEU A 40 -0.71 9.14 4.19
C LEU A 40 -1.03 7.66 4.43
N TYR A 41 -1.96 7.35 5.32
CA TYR A 41 -2.27 5.96 5.68
C TYR A 41 -3.26 5.27 4.72
N GLY A 42 -3.76 6.00 3.72
CA GLY A 42 -4.85 5.52 2.87
C GLY A 42 -6.23 5.60 3.53
N GLU A 43 -7.27 5.31 2.76
CA GLU A 43 -8.64 5.54 3.23
C GLU A 43 -9.13 4.51 4.26
N ASP A 44 -8.71 3.24 4.22
CA ASP A 44 -9.12 2.26 5.24
C ASP A 44 -8.61 2.64 6.63
N ILE A 45 -7.30 2.88 6.76
CA ILE A 45 -6.70 3.24 8.04
C ILE A 45 -7.21 4.61 8.49
N ARG A 46 -7.35 5.59 7.58
CA ARG A 46 -7.95 6.89 7.88
C ARG A 46 -9.36 6.75 8.47
N ALA A 47 -10.21 5.92 7.87
CA ALA A 47 -11.56 5.68 8.36
C ALA A 47 -11.60 5.00 9.74
N ARG A 48 -10.49 4.40 10.17
CA ARG A 48 -10.38 3.66 11.43
C ARG A 48 -9.46 4.34 12.45
N ALA A 49 -8.91 5.50 12.15
CA ALA A 49 -8.11 6.27 13.09
C ALA A 49 -8.99 6.85 14.21
N TYR A 50 -8.47 6.88 15.43
CA TYR A 50 -9.06 7.65 16.52
C TYR A 50 -8.55 9.09 16.45
N VAL A 51 -9.45 10.02 16.14
CA VAL A 51 -9.15 11.45 16.02
C VAL A 51 -9.71 12.19 17.23
N THR A 52 -8.97 13.18 17.71
CA THR A 52 -9.34 14.06 18.81
C THR A 52 -8.96 15.50 18.49
N ALA A 53 -9.53 16.46 19.21
CA ALA A 53 -9.20 17.88 19.07
C ALA A 53 -8.41 18.35 20.29
N ASP A 54 -7.30 19.04 20.03
CA ASP A 54 -6.48 19.71 21.03
C ASP A 54 -6.52 21.22 20.79
N ALA A 55 -6.78 22.01 21.84
CA ALA A 55 -6.94 23.45 21.72
C ALA A 55 -5.67 24.18 21.27
N ALA A 56 -4.48 23.64 21.59
CA ALA A 56 -3.20 24.25 21.25
C ALA A 56 -2.56 23.60 20.01
N ARG A 57 -2.81 22.31 19.78
CA ARG A 57 -2.17 21.50 18.73
C ARG A 57 -3.05 21.24 17.52
N GLY A 58 -4.32 21.61 17.57
CA GLY A 58 -5.28 21.33 16.49
C GLY A 58 -5.76 19.88 16.50
N GLU A 59 -6.07 19.34 15.33
CA GLU A 59 -6.55 17.97 15.19
C GLU A 59 -5.41 16.97 15.42
N GLN A 60 -5.62 16.01 16.33
CA GLN A 60 -4.65 14.99 16.69
C GLN A 60 -5.26 13.60 16.50
N MET A 61 -4.41 12.58 16.42
CA MET A 61 -4.86 11.19 16.36
C MET A 61 -3.99 10.28 17.22
N LEU A 62 -4.59 9.19 17.71
CA LEU A 62 -3.80 8.06 18.20
C LEU A 62 -3.18 7.35 17.00
N ARG A 63 -1.87 7.07 17.06
CA ARG A 63 -1.16 6.44 15.95
C ARG A 63 -1.82 5.09 15.55
N PRO A 64 -2.12 4.87 14.27
CA PRO A 64 -2.66 3.59 13.80
C PRO A 64 -1.56 2.58 13.43
N ASP A 65 -0.32 3.04 13.21
CA ASP A 65 0.89 2.24 13.10
C ASP A 65 2.14 3.04 13.54
N PHE A 66 3.31 2.42 13.38
CA PHE A 66 4.60 3.05 13.59
C PHE A 66 5.30 3.49 12.29
N THR A 67 4.99 2.90 11.14
CA THR A 67 5.73 3.12 9.89
C THR A 67 5.69 4.60 9.49
N VAL A 68 4.51 5.22 9.40
CA VAL A 68 4.41 6.63 8.98
C VAL A 68 5.16 7.59 9.93
N PRO A 69 5.00 7.54 11.27
CA PRO A 69 5.76 8.43 12.15
C PRO A 69 7.26 8.11 12.16
N VAL A 70 7.67 6.85 11.96
CA VAL A 70 9.10 6.49 11.84
C VAL A 70 9.70 7.05 10.55
N VAL A 71 8.99 6.98 9.42
CA VAL A 71 9.41 7.63 8.17
C VAL A 71 9.50 9.14 8.37
N GLN A 72 8.54 9.77 9.04
CA GLN A 72 8.57 11.21 9.30
C GLN A 72 9.81 11.60 10.12
N MET A 73 10.06 10.89 11.22
CA MET A 73 11.25 11.08 12.06
C MET A 73 12.53 10.93 11.24
N HIS A 74 12.64 9.87 10.45
CA HIS A 74 13.81 9.59 9.63
C HIS A 74 14.09 10.68 8.59
N MET A 75 13.04 11.10 7.87
CA MET A 75 13.18 12.15 6.86
C MET A 75 13.54 13.50 7.48
N GLN A 76 13.04 13.81 8.69
CA GLN A 76 13.45 15.01 9.44
C GLN A 76 14.91 14.94 9.93
N ALA A 77 15.44 13.74 10.18
CA ALA A 77 16.82 13.53 10.63
C ALA A 77 17.87 13.59 9.50
N GLY A 78 17.45 13.71 8.24
CA GLY A 78 18.37 13.84 7.10
C GLY A 78 18.31 12.68 6.09
N GLY A 79 17.69 11.55 6.46
CA GLY A 79 17.47 10.40 5.58
C GLY A 79 18.72 9.59 5.22
N ASP A 80 19.72 9.55 6.10
CA ASP A 80 20.89 8.70 5.94
C ASP A 80 20.51 7.22 6.08
N PRO A 81 21.18 6.27 5.42
CA PRO A 81 20.84 4.85 5.53
C PRO A 81 20.75 4.37 6.99
N ALA A 82 19.65 3.70 7.33
CA ALA A 82 19.36 3.29 8.71
C ALA A 82 18.52 2.01 8.78
N ARG A 83 18.64 1.31 9.90
CA ARG A 83 17.77 0.18 10.27
C ARG A 83 17.15 0.51 11.62
N TYR A 84 15.83 0.49 11.71
CA TYR A 84 15.11 0.79 12.94
C TYR A 84 14.22 -0.35 13.36
N THR A 85 14.03 -0.48 14.66
CA THR A 85 13.01 -1.35 15.25
C THR A 85 12.23 -0.62 16.32
N TYR A 86 10.99 -1.03 16.53
CA TYR A 86 10.09 -0.43 17.51
C TYR A 86 9.22 -1.50 18.15
N CYS A 87 8.68 -1.18 19.32
CA CYS A 87 7.75 -2.00 20.06
C CYS A 87 6.78 -1.08 20.81
N GLY A 88 5.46 -1.22 20.56
CA GLY A 88 4.47 -0.51 21.36
C GLY A 88 3.04 -0.57 20.82
N GLU A 89 2.14 0.10 21.52
CA GLU A 89 0.71 0.09 21.24
C GLU A 89 0.34 0.91 20.00
N VAL A 90 -0.67 0.46 19.27
CA VAL A 90 -1.32 1.16 18.16
C VAL A 90 -2.83 1.02 18.27
N PHE A 91 -3.55 1.96 17.65
CA PHE A 91 -4.99 2.09 17.84
C PHE A 91 -5.72 2.12 16.50
N ARG A 92 -6.63 1.17 16.28
CA ARG A 92 -7.49 1.11 15.09
C ARG A 92 -8.92 0.74 15.47
N ARG A 93 -9.87 1.63 15.19
CA ARG A 93 -11.30 1.40 15.40
C ARG A 93 -11.78 0.17 14.63
N GLN A 94 -12.69 -0.58 15.25
CA GLN A 94 -13.43 -1.68 14.61
C GLN A 94 -14.89 -1.25 14.44
N GLU A 95 -15.44 -1.42 13.24
CA GLU A 95 -16.81 -0.98 12.93
C GLU A 95 -17.85 -2.06 13.16
N ARG A 96 -17.48 -3.34 12.99
CA ARG A 96 -18.42 -4.46 12.87
C ARG A 96 -18.18 -5.60 13.84
N ASP A 97 -17.04 -5.58 14.53
CA ASP A 97 -16.60 -6.66 15.39
C ASP A 97 -16.11 -6.05 16.72
N PRO A 98 -16.92 -6.11 17.79
CA PRO A 98 -16.57 -5.56 19.09
C PRO A 98 -15.51 -6.41 19.83
N ASP A 99 -15.32 -7.67 19.44
CA ASP A 99 -14.37 -8.59 20.07
C ASP A 99 -12.96 -8.47 19.47
N ARG A 100 -12.87 -7.89 18.25
CA ARG A 100 -11.58 -7.60 17.63
C ARG A 100 -10.86 -6.46 18.38
N PRO A 101 -9.58 -6.65 18.77
CA PRO A 101 -8.82 -5.61 19.45
C PRO A 101 -8.74 -4.31 18.63
N ASN A 102 -9.01 -3.19 19.30
CA ASN A 102 -8.84 -1.83 18.75
C ASN A 102 -7.62 -1.11 19.33
N GLU A 103 -7.01 -1.67 20.38
CA GLU A 103 -5.69 -1.41 20.95
C GLU A 103 -4.91 -2.72 20.90
N TYR A 104 -3.72 -2.72 20.31
CA TYR A 104 -2.84 -3.90 20.25
C TYR A 104 -1.38 -3.47 20.02
N ILE A 105 -0.45 -4.41 20.21
CA ILE A 105 0.98 -4.15 20.10
C ILE A 105 1.48 -4.44 18.69
N GLN A 106 2.40 -3.60 18.22
CA GLN A 106 3.18 -3.81 17.02
C GLN A 106 4.66 -3.86 17.36
N VAL A 107 5.35 -4.82 16.76
CA VAL A 107 6.82 -4.87 16.72
C VAL A 107 7.24 -4.86 15.26
N GLY A 108 8.10 -3.95 14.87
CA GLY A 108 8.47 -3.80 13.47
C GLY A 108 9.95 -3.58 13.24
N TYR A 109 10.29 -3.63 11.97
CA TYR A 109 11.63 -3.40 11.44
C TYR A 109 11.49 -2.56 10.17
N GLU A 110 12.24 -1.47 10.09
CA GLU A 110 12.24 -0.55 8.97
C GLU A 110 13.68 -0.37 8.48
N LEU A 111 13.88 -0.53 7.18
CA LEU A 111 15.13 -0.32 6.48
C LEU A 111 14.99 0.89 5.58
N PHE A 112 15.89 1.85 5.76
CA PHE A 112 16.03 3.05 4.94
C PHE A 112 17.37 3.04 4.22
N GLY A 113 17.35 3.41 2.94
CA GLY A 113 18.49 3.36 2.05
C GLY A 113 18.67 1.99 1.39
N GLY A 114 19.92 1.65 1.10
CA GLY A 114 20.30 0.51 0.27
C GLY A 114 20.49 0.91 -1.19
N GLU A 115 21.63 0.54 -1.77
CA GLU A 115 21.93 0.77 -3.18
C GLU A 115 21.17 -0.19 -4.10
N ASN A 116 20.80 -1.37 -3.57
CA ASN A 116 20.07 -2.40 -4.28
C ASN A 116 18.70 -2.68 -3.61
N PRO A 117 17.58 -2.27 -4.24
CA PRO A 117 16.24 -2.51 -3.71
C PRO A 117 15.89 -4.00 -3.55
N ALA A 118 16.39 -4.88 -4.42
CA ALA A 118 16.13 -6.32 -4.34
C ALA A 118 16.75 -6.94 -3.08
N GLU A 119 17.98 -6.57 -2.76
CA GLU A 119 18.68 -7.01 -1.53
C GLU A 119 18.00 -6.47 -0.27
N ALA A 120 17.58 -5.21 -0.28
CA ALA A 120 16.86 -4.61 0.83
C ALA A 120 15.49 -5.28 1.07
N ASP A 121 14.74 -5.57 0.00
CA ASP A 121 13.46 -6.28 0.09
C ASP A 121 13.67 -7.71 0.63
N ALA A 122 14.72 -8.39 0.16
CA ALA A 122 15.08 -9.75 0.59
C ALA A 122 15.53 -9.80 2.06
N GLU A 123 16.34 -8.83 2.52
CA GLU A 123 16.76 -8.70 3.93
C GLU A 123 15.53 -8.59 4.84
N VAL A 124 14.62 -7.67 4.51
CA VAL A 124 13.40 -7.46 5.31
C VAL A 124 12.55 -8.73 5.32
N PHE A 125 12.28 -9.34 4.16
CA PHE A 125 11.47 -10.56 4.11
C PHE A 125 12.12 -11.71 4.90
N ALA A 126 13.43 -11.92 4.75
CA ALA A 126 14.16 -12.99 5.40
C ALA A 126 14.13 -12.88 6.93
N LEU A 127 14.31 -11.68 7.48
CA LEU A 127 14.22 -11.46 8.94
C LEU A 127 12.84 -11.82 9.50
N PHE A 128 11.77 -11.50 8.76
CA PHE A 128 10.41 -11.86 9.16
C PHE A 128 10.15 -13.37 9.03
N SER A 129 10.64 -13.97 7.95
CA SER A 129 10.57 -15.42 7.72
C SER A 129 11.29 -16.18 8.84
N GLU A 130 12.50 -15.75 9.21
CA GLU A 130 13.32 -16.37 10.25
C GLU A 130 12.63 -16.32 11.63
N VAL A 131 12.24 -15.13 12.08
CA VAL A 131 11.67 -14.96 13.44
C VAL A 131 10.31 -15.64 13.60
N LEU A 132 9.58 -15.84 12.50
CA LEU A 132 8.28 -16.51 12.46
C LEU A 132 8.37 -17.99 12.06
N SER A 133 9.54 -18.49 11.65
CA SER A 133 9.73 -19.88 11.21
C SER A 133 9.17 -20.95 12.15
N PRO A 134 9.17 -20.81 13.49
CA PRO A 134 8.59 -21.83 14.37
C PRO A 134 7.07 -21.99 14.26
N LEU A 135 6.37 -21.05 13.60
CA LEU A 135 4.91 -21.08 13.44
C LEU A 135 4.45 -21.77 12.16
N GLY A 136 5.35 -22.07 11.21
CA GLY A 136 4.98 -22.70 9.92
C GLY A 136 3.95 -21.90 9.12
N LEU A 137 4.07 -20.57 9.09
CA LEU A 137 3.12 -19.69 8.40
C LEU A 137 3.32 -19.75 6.88
N ARG A 138 2.23 -19.63 6.13
CA ARG A 138 2.28 -19.40 4.68
C ARG A 138 2.63 -17.95 4.40
N ALA A 139 3.65 -17.73 3.57
CA ALA A 139 3.95 -16.41 3.03
C ALA A 139 3.17 -16.17 1.73
N ALA A 140 2.62 -14.97 1.57
CA ALA A 140 2.07 -14.47 0.30
C ALA A 140 2.76 -13.18 -0.08
N THR A 141 3.07 -13.03 -1.37
CA THR A 141 3.78 -11.86 -1.90
C THR A 141 3.04 -11.23 -3.08
N GLY A 142 3.42 -10.00 -3.41
CA GLY A 142 2.99 -9.28 -4.60
C GLY A 142 3.92 -8.10 -4.88
N ASP A 143 3.68 -7.37 -5.96
CA ASP A 143 4.45 -6.18 -6.30
C ASP A 143 3.55 -5.10 -6.91
N ILE A 144 3.30 -4.03 -6.15
CA ILE A 144 2.48 -2.89 -6.59
C ILE A 144 3.19 -2.13 -7.73
N GLY A 145 4.52 -2.19 -7.78
CA GLY A 145 5.35 -1.56 -8.81
C GLY A 145 5.03 -2.10 -10.21
N LEU A 146 4.72 -3.38 -10.35
CA LEU A 146 4.28 -3.98 -11.62
C LEU A 146 3.00 -3.33 -12.15
N LEU A 147 2.00 -3.17 -11.28
CA LEU A 147 0.73 -2.55 -11.66
C LEU A 147 0.92 -1.06 -11.98
N LEU A 148 1.76 -0.35 -11.23
CA LEU A 148 2.10 1.04 -11.54
C LEU A 148 2.82 1.20 -12.88
N ALA A 149 3.72 0.26 -13.22
CA ALA A 149 4.41 0.19 -14.50
C ALA A 149 3.43 -0.11 -15.64
N ALA A 150 2.53 -1.07 -15.45
CA ALA A 150 1.50 -1.44 -16.42
C ALA A 150 0.58 -0.25 -16.74
N ILE A 151 0.11 0.48 -15.72
CA ILE A 151 -0.66 1.72 -15.92
C ILE A 151 0.16 2.79 -16.65
N GLY A 152 1.47 2.86 -16.39
CA GLY A 152 2.39 3.74 -17.11
C GLY A 152 2.48 3.43 -18.60
N GLY A 153 2.40 2.15 -18.96
CA GLY A 153 2.47 1.66 -20.34
C GLY A 153 1.23 1.90 -21.20
N LEU A 154 0.06 2.10 -20.60
CA LEU A 154 -1.20 2.25 -21.34
C LEU A 154 -1.15 3.37 -22.38
N SER A 155 -1.75 3.14 -23.54
CA SER A 155 -1.85 4.09 -24.64
C SER A 155 -3.03 5.04 -24.39
N THR A 156 -2.85 5.97 -23.44
CA THR A 156 -3.89 6.93 -23.03
C THR A 156 -3.32 8.17 -22.35
N THR A 157 -4.19 9.11 -21.96
CA THR A 157 -3.78 10.40 -21.42
C THR A 157 -3.11 10.31 -20.04
N PRO A 158 -2.22 11.26 -19.69
CA PRO A 158 -1.64 11.36 -18.34
C PRO A 158 -2.69 11.40 -17.23
N GLU A 159 -3.84 12.05 -17.46
CA GLU A 159 -4.93 12.20 -16.50
C GLU A 159 -5.62 10.85 -16.23
N ARG A 160 -5.85 10.04 -17.26
CA ARG A 160 -6.40 8.68 -17.11
C ARG A 160 -5.43 7.77 -16.35
N LYS A 161 -4.13 7.83 -16.69
CA LYS A 161 -3.07 7.11 -15.95
C LYS A 161 -3.03 7.54 -14.48
N ALA A 162 -3.06 8.84 -14.21
CA ALA A 162 -3.06 9.38 -12.85
C ALA A 162 -4.32 8.96 -12.06
N ALA A 163 -5.49 8.94 -12.71
CA ALA A 163 -6.73 8.47 -12.09
C ALA A 163 -6.67 6.97 -11.75
N LEU A 164 -6.12 6.14 -12.63
CA LEU A 164 -5.92 4.70 -12.38
C LEU A 164 -4.93 4.47 -11.23
N ARG A 165 -3.76 5.13 -11.24
CA ARG A 165 -2.75 5.03 -10.16
C ARG A 165 -3.34 5.38 -8.79
N ARG A 166 -4.11 6.46 -8.70
CA ARG A 166 -4.78 6.91 -7.45
C ARG A 166 -5.71 5.84 -6.86
N HIS A 167 -6.24 4.96 -7.68
CA HIS A 167 -7.22 3.95 -7.27
C HIS A 167 -6.66 2.53 -7.29
N VAL A 168 -5.34 2.33 -7.45
CA VAL A 168 -4.70 1.01 -7.38
C VAL A 168 -5.14 0.24 -6.14
N TRP A 169 -5.11 0.87 -4.96
CA TRP A 169 -5.55 0.27 -3.71
C TRP A 169 -7.07 0.28 -3.47
N ARG A 170 -7.86 0.51 -4.53
CA ARG A 170 -9.33 0.46 -4.48
C ARG A 170 -9.84 -0.40 -5.63
N PRO A 171 -9.73 -1.74 -5.55
CA PRO A 171 -9.98 -2.64 -6.69
C PRO A 171 -11.31 -2.37 -7.41
N ARG A 172 -12.39 -2.13 -6.66
CA ARG A 172 -13.71 -1.79 -7.24
C ARG A 172 -13.70 -0.47 -8.02
N ARG A 173 -13.07 0.58 -7.48
CA ARG A 173 -12.98 1.88 -8.15
C ARG A 173 -12.00 1.84 -9.34
N PHE A 174 -10.87 1.15 -9.17
CA PHE A 174 -9.92 0.88 -10.24
C PHE A 174 -10.61 0.21 -11.42
N ARG A 175 -11.33 -0.89 -11.15
CA ARG A 175 -12.04 -1.65 -12.17
C ARG A 175 -13.10 -0.82 -12.88
N ALA A 176 -13.91 -0.07 -12.13
CA ALA A 176 -14.91 0.83 -12.71
C ALA A 176 -14.28 1.92 -13.62
N LEU A 177 -13.09 2.42 -13.25
CA LEU A 177 -12.36 3.37 -14.09
C LEU A 177 -11.77 2.71 -15.33
N LEU A 178 -11.16 1.53 -15.19
CA LEU A 178 -10.62 0.77 -16.31
C LEU A 178 -11.73 0.41 -17.30
N ASP A 179 -12.89 -0.06 -16.83
CA ASP A 179 -14.04 -0.36 -17.68
C ASP A 179 -14.59 0.89 -18.38
N ARG A 180 -14.62 2.03 -17.70
CA ARG A 180 -15.03 3.29 -18.31
C ARG A 180 -14.04 3.74 -19.39
N PHE A 181 -12.74 3.74 -19.08
CA PHE A 181 -11.71 4.19 -20.02
C PHE A 181 -11.50 3.21 -21.18
N GLY A 182 -11.76 1.92 -20.97
CA GLY A 182 -11.76 0.89 -22.02
C GLY A 182 -13.09 0.78 -22.79
N GLY A 183 -14.07 1.66 -22.55
CA GLY A 183 -15.35 1.64 -23.26
C GLY A 183 -16.26 0.43 -22.93
N ARG A 184 -15.96 -0.32 -21.86
CA ARG A 184 -16.74 -1.49 -21.40
C ARG A 184 -17.91 -1.13 -20.49
N ALA A 185 -18.00 0.12 -20.04
CA ALA A 185 -19.09 0.62 -19.21
C ALA A 185 -19.84 1.78 -19.87
N PRO A 186 -21.19 1.81 -19.80
CA PRO A 186 -21.96 2.92 -20.35
C PRO A 186 -21.66 4.22 -19.59
N ALA A 187 -21.55 5.33 -20.33
CA ALA A 187 -21.42 6.64 -19.70
C ALA A 187 -22.69 6.99 -18.90
N LEU A 188 -22.50 7.50 -17.67
CA LEU A 188 -23.60 7.95 -16.81
C LEU A 188 -24.41 9.07 -17.49
N GLU A 189 -25.74 8.97 -17.47
CA GLU A 189 -26.63 9.95 -18.11
C GLU A 189 -26.45 11.38 -17.57
N ALA A 190 -26.12 11.53 -16.28
CA ALA A 190 -25.79 12.82 -15.70
C ALA A 190 -24.52 13.43 -16.32
N ARG A 191 -23.50 12.59 -16.60
CA ARG A 191 -22.26 13.04 -17.26
C ARG A 191 -22.52 13.43 -18.71
N LYS A 192 -23.33 12.65 -19.45
CA LYS A 192 -23.71 12.98 -20.83
C LYS A 192 -24.41 14.34 -20.90
N ARG A 193 -25.37 14.58 -20.01
CA ARG A 193 -26.08 15.88 -19.91
C ARG A 193 -25.13 17.03 -19.64
N LEU A 194 -24.25 16.88 -18.65
CA LEU A 194 -23.26 17.91 -18.32
C LEU A 194 -22.34 18.22 -19.51
N LEU A 195 -21.83 17.20 -20.21
CA LEU A 195 -20.95 17.39 -21.36
C LEU A 195 -21.67 18.05 -22.54
N ALA A 196 -22.90 17.62 -22.86
CA ALA A 196 -23.72 18.26 -23.89
C ALA A 196 -24.03 19.72 -23.56
N GLU A 197 -24.23 20.04 -22.29
CA GLU A 197 -24.45 21.41 -21.84
C GLU A 197 -23.17 22.25 -21.95
N VAL A 198 -22.01 21.71 -21.57
CA VAL A 198 -20.71 22.37 -21.77
C VAL A 198 -20.42 22.58 -23.26
N GLU A 199 -20.73 21.61 -24.12
CA GLU A 199 -20.58 21.71 -25.57
C GLU A 199 -21.48 22.80 -26.16
N ALA A 200 -22.73 22.89 -25.71
CA ALA A 200 -23.71 23.84 -26.25
C ALA A 200 -23.46 25.30 -25.84
N ARG A 201 -23.01 25.56 -24.61
CA ARG A 201 -22.88 26.94 -24.07
C ARG A 201 -21.51 27.32 -23.51
N GLY A 202 -20.56 26.38 -23.45
CA GLY A 202 -19.23 26.58 -22.88
C GLY A 202 -19.18 26.48 -21.35
N VAL A 203 -17.98 26.27 -20.82
CA VAL A 203 -17.70 26.08 -19.38
C VAL A 203 -18.15 27.29 -18.55
N ALA A 204 -17.86 28.52 -19.00
CA ALA A 204 -18.21 29.74 -18.27
C ALA A 204 -19.73 29.86 -18.06
N ALA A 205 -20.52 29.66 -19.12
CA ALA A 205 -21.98 29.74 -19.02
C ALA A 205 -22.57 28.61 -18.15
N VAL A 206 -21.95 27.42 -18.14
CA VAL A 206 -22.34 26.34 -17.22
C VAL A 206 -22.11 26.73 -15.77
N LEU A 207 -20.99 27.35 -15.45
CA LEU A 207 -20.68 27.81 -14.09
C LEU A 207 -21.58 28.96 -13.66
N ASP A 208 -21.88 29.90 -14.55
CA ASP A 208 -22.76 31.04 -14.26
C ASP A 208 -24.19 30.58 -13.96
N ALA A 209 -24.67 29.56 -14.67
CA ALA A 209 -25.97 28.94 -14.39
C ALA A 209 -26.00 28.10 -13.10
N ALA A 210 -24.84 27.64 -12.60
CA ALA A 210 -24.76 26.78 -11.42
C ALA A 210 -24.96 27.51 -10.08
N GLY A 211 -24.93 28.85 -10.08
CA GLY A 211 -25.16 29.67 -8.89
C GLY A 211 -23.87 30.08 -8.15
N PRO A 212 -23.97 30.42 -6.85
CA PRO A 212 -22.84 30.92 -6.07
C PRO A 212 -21.80 29.83 -5.79
N GLU A 213 -20.57 30.25 -5.56
CA GLU A 213 -19.49 29.36 -5.12
C GLU A 213 -19.74 28.92 -3.68
N ILE A 214 -19.84 27.61 -3.45
CA ILE A 214 -20.07 27.01 -2.13
C ILE A 214 -19.04 25.89 -1.92
N GLY A 215 -18.34 25.93 -0.79
CA GLY A 215 -17.35 24.91 -0.38
C GLY A 215 -15.90 25.37 -0.57
N LEU A 216 -14.98 24.41 -0.63
CA LEU A 216 -13.53 24.65 -0.66
C LEU A 216 -12.93 24.76 -2.06
N ARG A 217 -13.72 24.50 -3.11
CA ARG A 217 -13.24 24.57 -4.51
C ARG A 217 -13.69 25.88 -5.12
N SER A 218 -12.74 26.59 -5.72
CA SER A 218 -13.02 27.81 -6.46
C SER A 218 -13.73 27.51 -7.79
N ARG A 219 -14.39 28.51 -8.38
CA ARG A 219 -14.94 28.44 -9.74
C ARG A 219 -13.85 28.06 -10.76
N ALA A 220 -12.62 28.52 -10.56
CA ALA A 220 -11.48 28.17 -11.41
C ALA A 220 -11.15 26.68 -11.32
N ASP A 221 -11.16 26.08 -10.12
CA ASP A 221 -10.95 24.64 -9.94
C ASP A 221 -12.04 23.82 -10.63
N VAL A 222 -13.29 24.27 -10.54
CA VAL A 222 -14.43 23.60 -11.20
C VAL A 222 -14.34 23.76 -12.72
N ALA A 223 -13.94 24.93 -13.23
CA ALA A 223 -13.72 25.17 -14.66
C ALA A 223 -12.66 24.21 -15.23
N ALA A 224 -11.49 24.16 -14.60
CA ALA A 224 -10.41 23.27 -15.00
C ALA A 224 -10.86 21.80 -14.98
N ARG A 225 -11.66 21.41 -13.98
CA ARG A 225 -12.21 20.05 -13.90
C ARG A 225 -13.19 19.76 -15.03
N LEU A 226 -14.04 20.70 -15.43
CA LEU A 226 -14.96 20.56 -16.56
C LEU A 226 -14.19 20.42 -17.87
N GLU A 227 -13.14 21.22 -18.07
CA GLU A 227 -12.25 21.12 -19.24
C GLU A 227 -11.61 19.73 -19.32
N THR A 228 -11.07 19.21 -18.21
CA THR A 228 -10.54 17.84 -18.15
C THR A 228 -11.62 16.81 -18.52
N LEU A 229 -12.87 17.00 -18.08
CA LEU A 229 -13.96 16.06 -18.38
C LEU A 229 -14.35 16.07 -19.86
N VAL A 230 -14.28 17.23 -20.53
CA VAL A 230 -14.51 17.37 -21.98
C VAL A 230 -13.38 16.72 -22.76
N GLN A 231 -12.13 16.99 -22.39
CA GLN A 231 -10.96 16.35 -23.02
C GLN A 231 -11.00 14.83 -22.87
N ASP A 232 -11.30 14.31 -21.67
CA ASP A 232 -11.45 12.87 -21.41
C ASP A 232 -12.58 12.22 -22.21
N ALA A 233 -13.64 12.98 -22.54
CA ALA A 233 -14.76 12.48 -23.33
C ALA A 233 -14.45 12.42 -24.84
N ALA A 234 -13.55 13.28 -25.31
CA ALA A 234 -13.06 13.26 -26.70
C ALA A 234 -11.97 12.20 -26.92
N GLU A 235 -11.29 11.77 -25.85
CA GLU A 235 -10.24 10.76 -25.91
C GLU A 235 -10.80 9.37 -26.25
N PRO A 236 -10.26 8.69 -27.28
CA PRO A 236 -10.64 7.32 -27.63
C PRO A 236 -10.52 6.35 -26.43
N PRO A 237 -11.29 5.25 -26.40
CA PRO A 237 -11.11 4.23 -25.39
C PRO A 237 -9.71 3.63 -25.43
N ILE A 238 -9.20 3.20 -24.28
CA ILE A 238 -8.02 2.33 -24.18
C ILE A 238 -8.30 1.07 -25.01
N ALA A 239 -7.31 0.60 -25.77
CA ALA A 239 -7.48 -0.56 -26.63
C ALA A 239 -7.93 -1.78 -25.83
N ALA A 240 -8.85 -2.57 -26.39
CA ALA A 240 -9.39 -3.77 -25.71
C ALA A 240 -8.25 -4.74 -25.28
N ALA A 241 -7.24 -4.92 -26.13
CA ALA A 241 -6.07 -5.74 -25.82
C ALA A 241 -5.29 -5.25 -24.59
N GLU A 242 -5.03 -3.93 -24.45
CA GLU A 242 -4.34 -3.39 -23.26
C GLU A 242 -5.15 -3.58 -21.98
N VAL A 243 -6.48 -3.48 -22.11
CA VAL A 243 -7.40 -3.70 -21.00
C VAL A 243 -7.45 -5.19 -20.60
N GLU A 244 -7.41 -6.09 -21.57
CA GLU A 244 -7.33 -7.54 -21.37
C GLU A 244 -5.99 -7.95 -20.74
N LEU A 245 -4.86 -7.37 -21.15
CA LEU A 245 -3.55 -7.60 -20.54
C LEU A 245 -3.52 -7.20 -19.06
N LEU A 246 -4.14 -6.06 -18.72
CA LEU A 246 -4.28 -5.67 -17.31
C LEU A 246 -5.15 -6.64 -16.53
N ASP A 247 -6.23 -7.13 -17.13
CA ASP A 247 -7.12 -8.09 -16.47
C ASP A 247 -6.43 -9.44 -16.24
N ASP A 248 -5.67 -9.91 -17.25
CA ASP A 248 -4.85 -11.12 -17.16
C ASP A 248 -3.81 -10.99 -16.04
N MET A 249 -3.01 -9.92 -16.08
CA MET A 249 -2.02 -9.61 -15.04
C MET A 249 -2.65 -9.60 -13.64
N LEU A 250 -3.82 -8.96 -13.46
CA LEU A 250 -4.48 -8.88 -12.16
C LEU A 250 -5.08 -10.20 -11.67
N SER A 251 -5.25 -11.18 -12.56
CA SER A 251 -5.76 -12.51 -12.25
C SER A 251 -4.67 -13.49 -11.77
N ILE A 252 -3.39 -13.12 -11.95
CA ILE A 252 -2.24 -13.97 -11.60
C ILE A 252 -2.22 -14.29 -10.10
N ARG A 253 -2.24 -15.59 -9.82
CA ARG A 253 -2.10 -16.21 -8.50
C ARG A 253 -1.42 -17.56 -8.66
N GLU A 254 -0.10 -17.56 -8.52
CA GLU A 254 0.80 -18.67 -8.85
C GLU A 254 2.00 -18.66 -7.90
N THR A 255 2.91 -19.63 -8.01
CA THR A 255 4.23 -19.51 -7.37
C THR A 255 5.07 -18.45 -8.08
N CYS A 256 6.06 -17.88 -7.39
CA CYS A 256 6.91 -16.82 -7.92
C CYS A 256 7.52 -17.13 -9.31
N PRO A 257 8.09 -18.33 -9.58
CA PRO A 257 8.62 -18.64 -10.91
C PRO A 257 7.56 -18.69 -12.01
N ASN A 258 6.40 -19.30 -11.73
CA ASN A 258 5.29 -19.38 -12.67
C ASN A 258 4.69 -18.00 -12.96
N ALA A 259 4.50 -17.19 -11.92
CA ALA A 259 4.04 -15.82 -12.04
C ALA A 259 5.01 -14.97 -12.86
N LEU A 260 6.33 -15.08 -12.62
CA LEU A 260 7.35 -14.37 -13.38
C LEU A 260 7.31 -14.78 -14.86
N ALA A 261 7.19 -16.07 -15.18
CA ALA A 261 7.08 -16.55 -16.55
C ALA A 261 5.84 -16.00 -17.26
N HIS A 262 4.66 -16.06 -16.63
CA HIS A 262 3.43 -15.50 -17.19
C HIS A 262 3.53 -13.98 -17.37
N LEU A 263 4.09 -13.26 -16.40
CA LEU A 263 4.30 -11.82 -16.52
C LEU A 263 5.29 -11.46 -17.65
N ARG A 264 6.31 -12.29 -17.91
CA ARG A 264 7.23 -12.10 -19.04
C ARG A 264 6.52 -12.29 -20.38
N ASP A 265 5.56 -13.21 -20.48
CA ASP A 265 4.71 -13.34 -21.66
C ASP A 265 3.84 -12.08 -21.87
N ILE A 266 3.22 -11.55 -20.81
CA ILE A 266 2.47 -10.28 -20.85
C ILE A 266 3.37 -9.12 -21.29
N ALA A 267 4.64 -9.11 -20.87
CA ALA A 267 5.58 -8.04 -21.19
C ALA A 267 5.93 -7.94 -22.69
N VAL A 268 5.63 -8.98 -23.49
CA VAL A 268 5.78 -8.92 -24.95
C VAL A 268 4.88 -7.85 -25.55
N ASP A 269 3.62 -7.79 -25.10
CA ASP A 269 2.62 -6.83 -25.56
C ASP A 269 2.52 -5.58 -24.65
N LEU A 270 3.08 -5.64 -23.44
CA LEU A 270 3.16 -4.52 -22.50
C LEU A 270 4.60 -4.28 -22.01
N PRO A 271 5.54 -3.84 -22.88
CA PRO A 271 6.96 -3.74 -22.55
C PRO A 271 7.29 -2.79 -21.39
N ALA A 272 6.36 -1.91 -21.04
CA ALA A 272 6.51 -0.98 -19.91
C ALA A 272 6.71 -1.68 -18.55
N ILE A 273 6.29 -2.95 -18.40
CA ILE A 273 6.49 -3.70 -17.14
C ILE A 273 7.87 -4.35 -17.03
N ALA A 274 8.66 -4.43 -18.13
CA ALA A 274 9.92 -5.16 -18.14
C ALA A 274 10.90 -4.73 -17.04
N PRO A 275 11.13 -3.42 -16.77
CA PRO A 275 12.03 -3.02 -15.67
C PRO A 275 11.57 -3.46 -14.28
N ALA A 276 10.24 -3.53 -14.06
CA ALA A 276 9.69 -4.02 -12.80
C ALA A 276 9.81 -5.56 -12.70
N LEU A 277 9.78 -6.28 -13.82
CA LEU A 277 10.06 -7.72 -13.86
C LEU A 277 11.54 -8.04 -13.63
N ASP A 278 12.44 -7.24 -14.17
CA ASP A 278 13.88 -7.38 -13.90
C ASP A 278 14.16 -7.20 -12.40
N LEU A 279 13.47 -6.27 -11.74
CA LEU A 279 13.57 -6.10 -10.29
C LEU A 279 12.93 -7.26 -9.51
N LEU A 280 11.80 -7.80 -9.97
CA LEU A 280 11.19 -9.00 -9.37
C LEU A 280 12.14 -10.19 -9.45
N GLU A 281 12.75 -10.44 -10.61
CA GLU A 281 13.72 -11.52 -10.82
C GLU A 281 14.95 -11.36 -9.92
N ALA A 282 15.56 -10.17 -9.89
CA ALA A 282 16.67 -9.88 -8.99
C ALA A 282 16.30 -10.08 -7.51
N ARG A 283 15.04 -9.79 -7.14
CA ARG A 283 14.54 -10.03 -5.77
C ARG A 283 14.38 -11.51 -5.46
N LEU A 284 13.91 -12.33 -6.41
CA LEU A 284 13.84 -13.77 -6.23
C LEU A 284 15.23 -14.37 -6.06
N GLU A 285 16.23 -13.90 -6.83
CA GLU A 285 17.62 -14.29 -6.65
C GLU A 285 18.15 -13.92 -5.26
N ALA A 286 17.91 -12.69 -4.81
CA ALA A 286 18.31 -12.21 -3.48
C ALA A 286 17.62 -13.00 -2.34
N LEU A 287 16.32 -13.29 -2.48
CA LEU A 287 15.56 -14.12 -1.53
C LEU A 287 16.12 -15.54 -1.45
N ALA A 288 16.41 -16.16 -2.59
CA ALA A 288 17.04 -17.48 -2.64
C ALA A 288 18.44 -17.45 -1.99
N GLY A 289 19.20 -16.37 -2.19
CA GLY A 289 20.48 -16.13 -1.52
C GLY A 289 20.38 -16.04 0.01
N GLN A 290 19.23 -15.62 0.53
CA GLN A 290 18.89 -15.61 1.97
C GLN A 290 18.28 -16.94 2.47
N GLY A 291 18.24 -17.98 1.62
CA GLY A 291 17.73 -19.30 1.98
C GLY A 291 16.20 -19.43 1.92
N ILE A 292 15.50 -18.51 1.26
CA ILE A 292 14.06 -18.62 1.03
C ILE A 292 13.80 -19.57 -0.14
N ASP A 293 12.88 -20.51 0.05
CA ASP A 293 12.39 -21.39 -1.02
C ASP A 293 11.44 -20.62 -1.94
N VAL A 294 12.00 -19.98 -2.96
CA VAL A 294 11.26 -19.16 -3.93
C VAL A 294 10.38 -19.99 -4.86
N ASP A 295 10.68 -21.28 -5.05
CA ASP A 295 9.91 -22.16 -5.93
C ASP A 295 8.50 -22.43 -5.39
N MET A 296 8.37 -22.38 -4.05
CA MET A 296 7.13 -22.57 -3.32
C MET A 296 6.51 -21.26 -2.80
N LEU A 297 7.12 -20.10 -3.10
CA LEU A 297 6.64 -18.82 -2.60
C LEU A 297 5.45 -18.32 -3.43
N ASP A 298 4.32 -18.06 -2.77
CA ASP A 298 3.12 -17.57 -3.44
C ASP A 298 3.28 -16.12 -3.91
N PHE A 299 2.84 -15.86 -5.13
CA PHE A 299 2.74 -14.54 -5.74
C PHE A 299 1.33 -14.26 -6.25
N GLU A 300 0.82 -13.10 -5.88
CA GLU A 300 -0.48 -12.58 -6.30
C GLU A 300 -0.31 -11.14 -6.80
N ALA A 301 -0.55 -10.89 -8.09
CA ALA A 301 -0.41 -9.55 -8.66
C ALA A 301 -1.38 -8.52 -8.06
N SER A 302 -2.49 -9.00 -7.50
CA SER A 302 -3.49 -8.19 -6.81
C SER A 302 -3.25 -8.05 -5.29
N TYR A 303 -2.20 -8.68 -4.75
CA TYR A 303 -1.88 -8.62 -3.33
C TYR A 303 -1.45 -7.21 -2.89
N GLY A 304 -1.75 -6.84 -1.63
CA GLY A 304 -1.47 -5.51 -1.08
C GLY A 304 -2.46 -4.39 -1.48
N ARG A 305 -3.35 -4.63 -2.44
CA ARG A 305 -4.28 -3.60 -2.95
C ARG A 305 -5.43 -3.21 -2.02
N THR A 306 -5.52 -3.73 -0.79
CA THR A 306 -6.66 -3.44 0.12
C THR A 306 -6.27 -3.10 1.55
N THR A 307 -5.07 -3.48 1.98
CA THR A 307 -4.63 -3.38 3.39
C THR A 307 -3.30 -2.63 3.54
N MET A 308 -2.70 -2.20 2.43
CA MET A 308 -1.30 -1.76 2.31
C MET A 308 -1.20 -0.51 1.41
N GLU A 309 -2.04 0.51 1.67
CA GLU A 309 -2.26 1.67 0.78
C GLU A 309 -1.05 2.59 0.54
N TYR A 310 -0.04 2.56 1.40
CA TYR A 310 1.19 3.38 1.23
C TYR A 310 2.36 2.62 0.57
N TYR A 311 2.21 1.32 0.31
CA TYR A 311 3.25 0.51 -0.34
C TYR A 311 3.18 0.65 -1.86
N ASP A 312 4.33 0.85 -2.51
CA ASP A 312 4.46 1.14 -3.94
C ASP A 312 5.40 0.18 -4.71
N GLY A 313 5.89 -0.87 -4.05
CA GLY A 313 6.70 -1.94 -4.65
C GLY A 313 6.34 -3.32 -4.10
N PHE A 314 7.36 -4.13 -3.79
CA PHE A 314 7.20 -5.44 -3.18
C PHE A 314 6.39 -5.39 -1.89
N VAL A 315 5.50 -6.36 -1.71
CA VAL A 315 4.68 -6.50 -0.51
C VAL A 315 4.60 -7.97 -0.12
N PHE A 316 4.51 -8.24 1.18
CA PHE A 316 4.41 -9.59 1.72
C PHE A 316 3.50 -9.65 2.94
N GLY A 317 3.03 -10.85 3.27
CA GLY A 317 2.42 -11.15 4.56
C GLY A 317 2.49 -12.62 4.92
N PHE A 318 2.40 -12.88 6.22
CA PHE A 318 2.51 -14.21 6.81
C PHE A 318 1.19 -14.60 7.47
N TYR A 319 0.65 -15.75 7.06
CA TYR A 319 -0.71 -16.20 7.38
C TYR A 319 -0.68 -17.56 8.06
N ALA A 320 -1.53 -17.74 9.06
CA ALA A 320 -1.78 -19.04 9.67
C ALA A 320 -2.88 -19.76 8.88
N GLU A 321 -2.53 -20.74 8.04
CA GLU A 321 -3.52 -21.46 7.21
C GLU A 321 -4.57 -22.20 8.03
N THR A 322 -4.19 -22.69 9.20
CA THR A 322 -5.08 -23.37 10.15
C THR A 322 -6.08 -22.42 10.83
N ARG A 323 -5.87 -21.10 10.70
CA ARG A 323 -6.66 -20.04 11.34
C ARG A 323 -7.01 -18.91 10.36
N PRO A 324 -7.85 -19.19 9.34
CA PRO A 324 -8.23 -18.20 8.34
C PRO A 324 -9.10 -17.06 8.90
N ASP A 325 -9.61 -17.21 10.12
CA ASP A 325 -10.29 -16.16 10.88
C ASP A 325 -9.32 -15.08 11.37
N LEU A 326 -8.03 -15.41 11.49
CA LEU A 326 -7.02 -14.46 11.92
C LEU A 326 -6.55 -13.57 10.76
N PRO A 327 -6.36 -12.27 11.03
CA PRO A 327 -5.62 -11.41 10.10
C PRO A 327 -4.13 -11.84 10.00
N PRO A 328 -3.36 -11.29 9.05
CA PRO A 328 -1.94 -11.59 8.93
C PRO A 328 -1.20 -11.45 10.26
N VAL A 329 -0.34 -12.41 10.58
CA VAL A 329 0.55 -12.39 11.75
C VAL A 329 1.61 -11.31 11.58
N ALA A 330 2.10 -11.18 10.35
CA ALA A 330 2.97 -10.09 9.94
C ALA A 330 2.68 -9.66 8.50
N SER A 331 3.03 -8.41 8.20
CA SER A 331 2.91 -7.83 6.86
C SER A 331 3.96 -6.74 6.67
N GLY A 332 4.44 -6.56 5.45
CA GLY A 332 5.45 -5.56 5.12
C GLY A 332 5.67 -5.39 3.63
N GLY A 333 6.63 -4.56 3.25
CA GLY A 333 6.92 -4.23 1.86
C GLY A 333 7.69 -2.92 1.70
N ARG A 334 7.78 -2.47 0.45
CA ARG A 334 8.45 -1.23 0.01
C ARG A 334 7.50 -0.04 -0.11
N TYR A 335 7.94 1.13 0.34
CA TYR A 335 7.13 2.36 0.41
C TYR A 335 7.94 3.63 0.11
N ASP A 336 8.61 3.68 -1.05
CA ASP A 336 9.50 4.78 -1.45
C ASP A 336 8.73 6.10 -1.68
N ALA A 337 7.49 6.04 -2.14
CA ALA A 337 6.63 7.20 -2.32
C ALA A 337 6.35 7.91 -0.99
N LEU A 338 6.20 7.16 0.11
CA LEU A 338 5.92 7.73 1.43
C LEU A 338 7.11 8.57 1.91
N THR A 339 8.34 8.09 1.71
CA THR A 339 9.55 8.85 2.07
C THR A 339 9.65 10.13 1.25
N ARG A 340 9.32 10.08 -0.05
CA ARG A 340 9.32 11.27 -0.92
C ARG A 340 8.33 12.34 -0.46
N ILE A 341 7.13 11.94 -0.04
CA ILE A 341 6.10 12.87 0.44
C ILE A 341 6.56 13.53 1.75
N LEU A 342 7.01 12.72 2.72
CA LEU A 342 7.45 13.22 4.03
C LEU A 342 8.81 13.95 3.97
N GLY A 343 9.64 13.64 2.99
CA GLY A 343 10.89 14.32 2.68
C GLY A 343 10.74 15.56 1.80
N GLN A 344 9.50 15.99 1.52
CA GLN A 344 9.21 17.19 0.71
C GLN A 344 9.92 17.18 -0.66
N GLY A 345 9.95 16.01 -1.31
CA GLY A 345 10.59 15.79 -2.60
C GLY A 345 11.91 15.01 -2.53
N ARG A 346 12.60 15.02 -1.38
CA ARG A 346 13.74 14.11 -1.16
C ARG A 346 13.22 12.69 -0.93
N ALA A 347 13.72 11.73 -1.71
CA ALA A 347 13.32 10.33 -1.62
C ALA A 347 14.47 9.50 -1.04
N VAL A 348 14.12 8.56 -0.17
CA VAL A 348 15.02 7.53 0.37
C VAL A 348 14.34 6.19 0.12
N PRO A 349 15.01 5.20 -0.51
CA PRO A 349 14.45 3.87 -0.64
C PRO A 349 14.08 3.32 0.76
N ALA A 350 12.90 2.72 0.91
CA ALA A 350 12.48 2.22 2.21
C ALA A 350 11.64 0.95 2.10
N ALA A 351 11.93 -0.01 2.96
CA ALA A 351 11.20 -1.26 3.08
C ALA A 351 11.13 -1.67 4.55
N GLY A 352 10.06 -2.35 4.93
CA GLY A 352 9.90 -2.79 6.31
C GLY A 352 8.55 -3.43 6.56
N GLY A 353 8.30 -3.78 7.81
CA GLY A 353 7.09 -4.51 8.16
C GLY A 353 6.83 -4.54 9.65
N VAL A 354 5.75 -5.23 9.99
CA VAL A 354 5.26 -5.32 11.36
C VAL A 354 4.76 -6.71 11.69
N ILE A 355 5.03 -7.15 12.91
CA ILE A 355 4.57 -8.38 13.54
C ILE A 355 3.60 -8.01 14.67
N ARG A 356 2.55 -8.83 14.83
CA ARG A 356 1.57 -8.72 15.92
C ARG A 356 1.87 -9.76 17.01
N PRO A 357 2.47 -9.38 18.15
CA PRO A 357 2.92 -10.31 19.18
C PRO A 357 1.79 -11.17 19.75
N GLU A 358 0.57 -10.64 19.83
CA GLU A 358 -0.61 -11.37 20.31
C GLU A 358 -0.93 -12.58 19.43
N LEU A 359 -0.81 -12.43 18.11
CA LEU A 359 -1.09 -13.51 17.16
C LEU A 359 0.01 -14.57 17.21
N VAL A 360 1.27 -14.14 17.30
CA VAL A 360 2.41 -15.06 17.51
C VAL A 360 2.18 -15.89 18.77
N LEU A 361 1.85 -15.25 19.89
CA LEU A 361 1.61 -15.92 21.17
C LEU A 361 0.42 -16.88 21.12
N ALA A 362 -0.68 -16.49 20.48
CA ALA A 362 -1.86 -17.34 20.31
C ALA A 362 -1.50 -18.62 19.53
N LEU A 363 -0.83 -18.47 18.39
CA LEU A 363 -0.46 -19.60 17.52
C LEU A 363 0.59 -20.51 18.16
N THR A 364 1.57 -19.97 18.88
CA THR A 364 2.56 -20.79 19.62
C THR A 364 1.89 -21.69 20.67
N ARG A 365 0.81 -21.23 21.31
CA ARG A 365 0.07 -22.03 22.30
C ARG A 365 -0.78 -23.13 21.67
N GLU A 366 -1.30 -22.88 20.48
CA GLU A 366 -2.13 -23.84 19.74
C GLU A 366 -1.27 -24.95 19.11
N GLY A 367 -0.08 -24.63 18.60
CA GLY A 367 0.86 -25.62 18.06
C GLY A 367 1.64 -26.42 19.11
N GLY A 368 1.54 -26.03 20.39
CA GLY A 368 2.13 -26.75 21.53
C GLY A 368 1.16 -27.72 22.22
N GLN A 369 -0.06 -27.86 21.71
CA GLN A 369 -1.05 -28.90 22.09
C GLN A 369 -1.06 -29.98 21.01
#